data_AF-A0A401PUW2-F1
#
_entry.id   AF-A0A401PUW2-F1
#
_cell.length_a   1.000
_cell.length_b   1.000
_cell.length_c   1.000
_cell.angle_alpha   90.00
_cell.angle_beta   90.00
_cell.angle_gamma   90.00
#
_symmetry.space_group_name_H-M   'P 1'
#
loop_
_entity.id
_entity.type
_entity.pdbx_description
1 polymer ?
#
loop_
_entity_poly.entity_id
_entity_poly.type
_entity_poly.pdbx_seq_one_letter_code
_entity_poly.pdbx_strand_id
1 'polypeptide(L)'
;MSDMDYLYNFGETVSIVFWTETWKPESFYEKIKRNRQTGVHTLCLLDIKVKEQSLENLMRGKKIFEPPRFMSVSEAAEQLLEIIKKQRDEGEELALTEETLCVGLARVGANDQKIAVATLQQMAKEDLGGPLHSLIITGHMHPMEIEMLKMFAVDNSSFNKLRTLDGSTYYS
;
A
#
# COMPACT_ATOMS: atom_id res chain seq x y z
N MET A 1 -7.01 -29.27 13.09
CA MET A 1 -5.94 -29.42 12.10
C MET A 1 -6.31 -28.61 10.87
N SER A 2 -6.11 -27.29 10.95
CA SER A 2 -6.02 -26.34 9.83
C SER A 2 -5.57 -24.97 10.37
N ASP A 3 -4.59 -24.97 11.28
CA ASP A 3 -4.03 -23.74 11.89
C ASP A 3 -2.83 -23.21 11.09
N MET A 4 -2.86 -23.34 9.76
CA MET A 4 -1.70 -23.02 8.92
C MET A 4 -2.05 -22.33 7.60
N ASP A 5 -3.15 -21.57 7.55
CA ASP A 5 -3.57 -20.90 6.30
C ASP A 5 -3.60 -19.35 6.38
N TYR A 6 -2.81 -18.70 7.24
CA TYR A 6 -2.69 -17.22 7.24
C TYR A 6 -2.14 -16.64 5.93
N LEU A 7 -1.47 -17.47 5.11
CA LEU A 7 -0.97 -17.08 3.79
C LEU A 7 -2.07 -17.10 2.70
N TYR A 8 -3.21 -17.75 2.94
CA TYR A 8 -4.27 -17.95 1.93
C TYR A 8 -5.27 -16.78 1.84
N ASN A 9 -5.04 -15.70 2.60
CA ASN A 9 -5.88 -14.51 2.59
C ASN A 9 -5.39 -13.40 1.63
N PHE A 10 -4.53 -13.69 0.65
CA PHE A 10 -4.14 -12.71 -0.37
C PHE A 10 -4.95 -12.87 -1.66
N GLY A 11 -5.50 -11.76 -2.15
CA GLY A 11 -6.20 -11.67 -3.43
C GLY A 11 -5.28 -11.36 -4.61
N GLU A 12 -5.84 -10.73 -5.64
CA GLU A 12 -5.08 -10.30 -6.82
C GLU A 12 -3.98 -9.30 -6.41
N THR A 13 -2.72 -9.59 -6.76
CA THR A 13 -1.61 -8.64 -6.58
C THR A 13 -1.75 -7.48 -7.56
N VAL A 14 -1.49 -6.25 -7.09
CA VAL A 14 -1.60 -5.04 -7.90
C VAL A 14 -0.25 -4.33 -8.03
N SER A 15 -0.14 -3.43 -9.01
CA SER A 15 1.02 -2.54 -9.16
C SER A 15 0.56 -1.09 -9.08
N ILE A 16 1.07 -0.35 -8.10
CA ILE A 16 0.85 1.10 -7.98
C ILE A 16 1.94 1.78 -8.79
N VAL A 17 1.53 2.50 -9.83
CA VAL A 17 2.42 3.17 -10.79
C VAL A 17 2.60 4.64 -10.42
N PHE A 18 3.73 5.25 -10.77
CA PHE A 18 3.89 6.69 -10.56
C PHE A 18 2.88 7.49 -11.38
N TRP A 19 2.18 8.40 -10.71
CA TRP A 19 1.45 9.46 -11.37
C TRP A 19 2.36 10.52 -11.98
N THR A 20 1.87 11.14 -13.05
CA THR A 20 2.42 12.39 -13.60
C THR A 20 1.33 13.46 -13.56
N GLU A 21 1.67 14.70 -13.92
CA GLU A 21 0.71 15.81 -13.96
C GLU A 21 -0.47 15.53 -14.90
N THR A 22 -0.22 14.82 -16.01
CA THR A 22 -1.22 14.57 -17.06
C THR A 22 -1.72 13.12 -17.07
N TRP A 23 -1.14 12.23 -16.27
CA TRP A 23 -1.53 10.83 -16.24
C TRP A 23 -1.59 10.26 -14.82
N LYS A 24 -2.82 10.00 -14.36
CA LYS A 24 -3.14 9.44 -13.04
C LYS A 24 -4.03 8.20 -13.17
N PRO A 25 -3.49 7.03 -13.56
CA PRO A 25 -4.29 5.81 -13.61
C PRO A 25 -4.75 5.39 -12.22
N GLU A 26 -5.99 4.92 -12.12
CA GLU A 26 -6.60 4.42 -10.87
C GLU A 26 -7.00 2.94 -10.97
N SER A 27 -6.64 2.24 -12.06
CA SER A 27 -7.06 0.84 -12.30
C SER A 27 -6.55 -0.15 -11.23
N PHE A 28 -5.43 0.16 -10.56
CA PHE A 28 -4.96 -0.63 -9.42
C PHE A 28 -5.87 -0.49 -8.20
N TYR A 29 -6.50 0.68 -8.00
CA TYR A 29 -7.43 0.91 -6.91
C TYR A 29 -8.70 0.08 -7.08
N GLU A 30 -9.21 -0.04 -8.31
CA GLU A 30 -10.37 -0.90 -8.61
C GLU A 30 -10.12 -2.37 -8.24
N LYS A 31 -8.90 -2.86 -8.42
CA LYS A 31 -8.50 -4.21 -8.00
C LYS A 31 -8.41 -4.34 -6.49
N ILE A 32 -7.83 -3.34 -5.80
CA ILE A 32 -7.81 -3.28 -4.33
C ILE A 32 -9.25 -3.30 -3.78
N LYS A 33 -10.16 -2.51 -4.38
CA LYS A 33 -11.59 -2.47 -4.02
C LYS A 33 -12.23 -3.85 -4.13
N ARG A 34 -11.99 -4.58 -5.22
CA ARG A 34 -12.52 -5.95 -5.42
C ARG A 34 -12.00 -6.93 -4.37
N ASN A 35 -10.69 -6.94 -4.11
CA ASN A 35 -10.10 -7.79 -3.08
C ASN A 35 -10.70 -7.47 -1.70
N ARG A 36 -10.90 -6.18 -1.42
CA ARG A 36 -11.45 -5.74 -0.15
C ARG A 36 -12.91 -6.13 0.04
N GLN A 37 -13.71 -6.13 -1.03
CA GLN A 37 -15.08 -6.64 -1.02
C GLN A 37 -15.17 -8.12 -0.67
N THR A 38 -14.14 -8.91 -1.00
CA THR A 38 -14.06 -10.34 -0.65
C THR A 38 -13.30 -10.61 0.65
N GLY A 39 -12.85 -9.55 1.34
CA GLY A 39 -12.16 -9.67 2.62
C GLY A 39 -10.71 -10.14 2.54
N VAL A 40 -10.09 -10.19 1.36
CA VAL A 40 -8.69 -10.64 1.20
C VAL A 40 -7.72 -9.45 1.19
N HIS A 41 -6.51 -9.65 1.72
CA HIS A 41 -5.41 -8.71 1.65
C HIS A 41 -4.98 -8.48 0.20
N THR A 42 -4.41 -7.32 -0.06
CA THR A 42 -3.83 -6.99 -1.37
C THR A 42 -2.35 -6.68 -1.22
N LEU A 43 -1.50 -7.45 -1.89
CA LEU A 43 -0.10 -7.08 -2.08
C LEU A 43 -0.01 -6.05 -3.20
N CYS A 44 0.54 -4.88 -2.88
CA CYS A 44 0.80 -3.79 -3.80
C CYS A 44 2.32 -3.73 -4.08
N LEU A 45 2.69 -4.11 -5.30
CA LEU A 45 4.03 -3.87 -5.83
C LEU A 45 4.14 -2.40 -6.23
N LEU A 46 5.26 -1.77 -5.89
CA LEU A 46 5.46 -0.34 -6.11
C LEU A 46 6.36 -0.09 -7.31
N ASP A 47 6.06 0.97 -8.07
CA ASP A 47 6.72 1.26 -9.34
C ASP A 47 8.22 1.47 -9.21
N ILE A 48 8.92 1.12 -10.29
CA ILE A 48 10.36 1.32 -10.42
C ILE A 48 10.62 1.89 -11.80
N LYS A 49 11.13 3.12 -11.84
CA LYS A 49 11.57 3.76 -13.09
C LYS A 49 13.08 3.72 -13.16
N VAL A 50 13.61 2.92 -14.07
CA VAL A 50 15.06 2.76 -14.27
C VAL A 50 15.48 3.41 -15.57
N LYS A 51 16.45 4.34 -15.50
CA LYS A 51 17.19 4.86 -16.66
C LYS A 51 16.29 5.42 -17.77
N GLU A 52 15.30 6.24 -17.41
CA GLU A 52 14.55 7.00 -18.41
C GLU A 52 15.39 8.19 -18.91
N GLN A 53 15.33 8.48 -20.21
CA GLN A 53 15.83 9.74 -20.75
C GLN A 53 14.72 10.77 -20.59
N SER A 54 15.04 11.94 -20.03
CA SER A 54 14.06 13.02 -19.99
C SER A 54 13.64 13.40 -21.42
N LEU A 55 12.38 13.79 -21.61
CA LEU A 55 11.85 14.16 -22.92
C LEU A 55 12.70 15.27 -23.57
N GLU A 56 13.19 16.22 -22.77
CA GLU A 56 14.09 17.29 -23.20
C GLU A 56 15.46 16.76 -23.67
N ASN A 57 16.04 15.81 -22.94
CA ASN A 57 17.32 15.18 -23.31
C ASN A 57 17.18 14.34 -24.59
N LEU A 58 16.06 13.62 -24.74
CA LEU A 58 15.73 12.85 -25.93
C LEU A 58 15.54 13.78 -27.14
N MET A 59 14.75 14.84 -27.01
CA MET A 59 14.51 15.84 -28.08
C MET A 59 15.80 16.56 -28.50
N ARG A 60 16.77 16.73 -27.60
CA ARG A 60 18.07 17.35 -27.88
C ARG A 60 19.16 16.35 -28.28
N GLY A 61 18.84 15.06 -28.43
CA GLY A 61 19.80 14.01 -28.78
C GLY A 61 20.89 13.76 -27.73
N LYS A 62 20.69 14.22 -26.48
CA LYS A 62 21.64 14.04 -25.38
C LYS A 62 21.35 12.73 -24.65
N LYS A 63 22.36 11.85 -24.57
CA LYS A 63 22.28 10.57 -23.84
C LYS A 63 22.44 10.76 -22.33
N ILE A 64 21.62 11.61 -21.72
CA ILE A 64 21.60 11.85 -20.28
C ILE A 64 20.41 11.08 -19.71
N PHE A 65 20.71 10.14 -18.81
CA PHE A 65 19.72 9.29 -18.15
C PHE A 65 19.46 9.82 -16.75
N GLU A 66 18.20 9.84 -16.35
CA GLU A 66 17.84 10.18 -14.98
C GLU A 66 18.23 9.05 -14.01
N PRO A 67 18.55 9.40 -12.75
CA PRO A 67 18.75 8.38 -11.72
C PRO A 67 17.49 7.53 -11.56
N PRO A 68 17.64 6.23 -11.20
CA PRO A 68 16.49 5.37 -11.00
C PRO A 68 15.62 5.89 -9.85
N ARG A 69 14.31 5.88 -10.05
CA ARG A 69 13.30 6.24 -9.05
C ARG A 69 12.58 4.99 -8.60
N PHE A 70 12.45 4.82 -7.30
CA PHE A 70 11.76 3.70 -6.68
C PHE A 70 10.65 4.28 -5.81
N MET A 71 9.41 3.86 -6.04
CA MET A 71 8.28 4.36 -5.28
C MET A 71 8.37 3.88 -3.83
N SER A 72 8.27 4.83 -2.90
CA SER A 72 8.18 4.57 -1.48
C SER A 72 6.75 4.19 -1.05
N VAL A 73 6.60 3.63 0.15
CA VAL A 73 5.28 3.35 0.73
C VAL A 73 4.52 4.63 1.04
N SER A 74 5.25 5.70 1.37
CA SER A 74 4.71 7.03 1.62
C SER A 74 4.05 7.59 0.36
N GLU A 75 4.76 7.61 -0.77
CA GLU A 75 4.21 8.07 -2.06
C GLU A 75 3.03 7.20 -2.55
N ALA A 76 3.08 5.89 -2.30
CA ALA A 76 1.98 5.00 -2.63
C ALA A 76 0.73 5.29 -1.76
N ALA A 77 0.92 5.51 -0.46
CA ALA A 77 -0.16 5.86 0.46
C ALA A 77 -0.75 7.24 0.13
N GLU A 78 0.06 8.24 -0.22
CA GLU A 78 -0.40 9.56 -0.67
C GLU A 78 -1.30 9.46 -1.90
N GLN A 79 -0.92 8.67 -2.91
CA GLN A 79 -1.76 8.46 -4.10
C GLN A 79 -3.09 7.80 -3.74
N LEU A 80 -3.09 6.78 -2.86
CA LEU A 80 -4.33 6.16 -2.40
C LEU A 80 -5.22 7.15 -1.63
N LEU A 81 -4.64 8.01 -0.80
CA LEU A 81 -5.38 9.07 -0.09
C LEU A 81 -5.98 10.10 -1.05
N GLU A 82 -5.29 10.45 -2.14
CA GLU A 82 -5.84 11.33 -3.17
C GLU A 82 -7.05 10.69 -3.88
N ILE A 83 -6.99 9.39 -4.20
CA ILE A 83 -8.14 8.65 -4.76
C ILE A 83 -9.31 8.63 -3.77
N ILE A 84 -9.06 8.34 -2.49
CA ILE A 84 -10.09 8.32 -1.44
C ILE A 84 -10.78 9.68 -1.34
N LYS A 85 -10.02 10.77 -1.37
CA LYS A 85 -10.56 12.14 -1.33
C LYS A 85 -11.45 12.40 -2.54
N LYS A 86 -10.97 12.08 -3.75
CA LYS A 86 -11.73 12.24 -5.00
C LYS A 86 -13.05 11.47 -4.95
N GLN A 87 -13.01 10.18 -4.60
CA GLN A 87 -14.22 9.35 -4.50
C GLN A 87 -15.21 9.89 -3.47
N ARG A 88 -14.73 10.42 -2.34
CA ARG A 88 -15.58 11.06 -1.34
C ARG A 88 -16.27 12.31 -1.89
N ASP A 89 -15.54 13.15 -2.60
CA ASP A 89 -16.06 14.38 -3.21
C ASP A 89 -17.10 14.05 -4.31
N GLU A 90 -16.93 12.92 -4.99
CA GLU A 90 -17.87 12.39 -6.00
C GLU A 90 -19.05 11.62 -5.38
N GLY A 91 -19.05 11.38 -4.06
CA GLY A 91 -20.11 10.65 -3.35
C GLY A 91 -20.11 9.13 -3.61
N GLU A 92 -18.98 8.57 -4.04
CA GLU A 92 -18.83 7.14 -4.27
C GLU A 92 -18.68 6.35 -2.95
N GLU A 93 -19.02 5.06 -3.00
CA GLU A 93 -18.73 4.14 -1.90
C GLU A 93 -17.22 3.90 -1.77
N LEU A 94 -16.68 4.33 -0.62
CA LEU A 94 -15.26 4.24 -0.31
C LEU A 94 -14.87 2.81 0.07
N ALA A 95 -13.97 2.22 -0.71
CA ALA A 95 -13.37 0.93 -0.38
C ALA A 95 -12.30 1.09 0.71
N LEU A 96 -11.52 2.16 0.65
CA LEU A 96 -10.48 2.52 1.60
C LEU A 96 -10.83 3.84 2.28
N THR A 97 -10.26 4.05 3.47
CA THR A 97 -10.33 5.32 4.20
C THR A 97 -8.94 5.67 4.71
N GLU A 98 -8.77 6.89 5.22
CA GLU A 98 -7.56 7.36 5.90
C GLU A 98 -7.14 6.42 7.04
N GLU A 99 -8.11 5.79 7.69
CA GLU A 99 -7.96 4.88 8.83
C GLU A 99 -7.74 3.43 8.42
N THR A 100 -7.75 3.12 7.11
CA THR A 100 -7.50 1.75 6.64
C THR A 100 -6.10 1.32 7.05
N LEU A 101 -6.00 0.19 7.74
CA LEU A 101 -4.75 -0.38 8.19
C LEU A 101 -3.97 -0.93 6.99
N CYS A 102 -2.66 -0.69 6.96
CA CYS A 102 -1.78 -1.19 5.93
C CYS A 102 -0.41 -1.57 6.52
N VAL A 103 0.33 -2.38 5.76
CA VAL A 103 1.68 -2.82 6.11
C VAL A 103 2.66 -2.29 5.08
N GLY A 104 3.55 -1.41 5.50
CA GLY A 104 4.69 -0.96 4.72
C GLY A 104 5.87 -1.89 4.94
N LEU A 105 6.50 -2.32 3.85
CA LEU A 105 7.66 -3.21 3.86
C LEU A 105 8.79 -2.56 3.08
N ALA A 106 10.00 -2.63 3.60
CA ALA A 106 11.21 -2.20 2.91
C ALA A 106 12.33 -3.22 3.06
N ARG A 107 13.03 -3.50 1.96
CA ARG A 107 14.23 -4.34 1.91
C ARG A 107 14.01 -5.72 2.55
N VAL A 108 12.87 -6.34 2.26
CA VAL A 108 12.52 -7.67 2.81
C VAL A 108 13.62 -8.69 2.47
N GLY A 109 14.14 -9.37 3.50
CA GLY A 109 15.27 -10.29 3.39
C GLY A 109 16.66 -9.66 3.57
N ALA A 110 16.76 -8.34 3.68
CA ALA A 110 18.02 -7.65 3.98
C ALA A 110 18.24 -7.52 5.49
N ASN A 111 19.50 -7.31 5.91
CA ASN A 111 19.86 -7.11 7.32
C ASN A 111 19.21 -5.87 7.95
N ASP A 112 18.89 -4.89 7.11
CA ASP A 112 18.27 -3.62 7.50
C ASP A 112 16.80 -3.55 7.04
N GLN A 113 16.13 -4.69 6.86
CA GLN A 113 14.69 -4.78 6.58
C GLN A 113 13.89 -3.92 7.56
N LYS A 114 12.85 -3.25 7.05
CA LYS A 114 11.85 -2.58 7.89
C LYS A 114 10.44 -3.09 7.57
N ILE A 115 9.65 -3.24 8.63
CA ILE A 115 8.21 -3.49 8.59
C ILE A 115 7.55 -2.42 9.44
N ALA A 116 6.53 -1.78 8.91
CA ALA A 116 5.72 -0.79 9.63
C ALA A 116 4.24 -1.09 9.41
N VAL A 117 3.46 -1.08 10.48
CA VAL A 117 2.00 -1.20 10.42
C VAL A 117 1.41 0.11 10.90
N ALA A 118 0.59 0.72 10.06
CA ALA A 118 -0.05 2.00 10.36
C ALA A 118 -1.34 2.17 9.56
N THR A 119 -2.10 3.22 9.85
CA THR A 119 -3.20 3.62 8.95
C THR A 119 -2.62 4.21 7.66
N LEU A 120 -3.40 4.28 6.57
CA LEU A 120 -2.96 4.94 5.33
C LEU A 120 -2.50 6.38 5.58
N GLN A 121 -3.18 7.12 6.46
CA GLN A 121 -2.81 8.49 6.80
C GLN A 121 -1.45 8.58 7.52
N GLN A 122 -1.15 7.61 8.38
CA GLN A 122 0.14 7.54 9.06
C GLN A 122 1.23 7.08 8.08
N MET A 123 0.97 6.03 7.31
CA MET A 123 1.90 5.46 6.31
C MET A 123 2.37 6.48 5.29
N ALA A 124 1.52 7.43 4.90
CA ALA A 124 1.86 8.56 4.04
C ALA A 124 2.89 9.54 4.63
N LYS A 125 3.34 9.32 5.87
CA LYS A 125 4.38 10.11 6.56
C LYS A 125 5.56 9.25 7.01
N GLU A 126 5.53 7.95 6.76
CA GLU A 126 6.52 7.00 7.27
C GLU A 126 7.73 6.89 6.35
N ASP A 127 8.92 6.95 6.94
CA ASP A 127 10.21 6.75 6.25
C ASP A 127 10.80 5.35 6.55
N LEU A 128 10.60 4.43 5.61
CA LEU A 128 11.18 3.08 5.69
C LEU A 128 12.64 3.01 5.15
N GLY A 129 13.23 4.14 4.80
CA GLY A 129 14.59 4.25 4.28
C GLY A 129 14.68 3.89 2.79
N GLY A 130 15.76 3.21 2.41
CA GLY A 130 16.06 2.91 1.01
C GLY A 130 15.18 1.81 0.38
N PRO A 131 15.11 1.78 -0.95
CA PRO A 131 14.34 0.78 -1.71
C PRO A 131 14.93 -0.65 -1.57
N LEU A 132 14.21 -1.71 -1.93
CA LEU A 132 12.87 -1.78 -2.54
C LEU A 132 11.75 -1.82 -1.50
N HIS A 133 10.62 -1.21 -1.82
CA HIS A 133 9.44 -1.14 -0.96
C HIS A 133 8.27 -1.93 -1.54
N SER A 134 7.39 -2.42 -0.67
CA SER A 134 6.07 -2.93 -1.01
C SER A 134 5.04 -2.49 0.03
N LEU A 135 3.77 -2.43 -0.35
CA LEU A 135 2.67 -2.07 0.53
C LEU A 135 1.67 -3.23 0.55
N ILE A 136 1.06 -3.51 1.70
CA ILE A 136 -0.06 -4.43 1.82
C ILE A 136 -1.25 -3.65 2.35
N ILE A 137 -2.39 -3.74 1.64
CA ILE A 137 -3.67 -3.25 2.14
C ILE A 137 -4.38 -4.42 2.81
N THR A 138 -4.79 -4.26 4.07
CA THR A 138 -5.41 -5.36 4.82
C THR A 138 -6.86 -5.58 4.38
N GLY A 139 -7.27 -6.84 4.21
CA GLY A 139 -8.66 -7.26 4.18
C GLY A 139 -9.18 -7.56 5.58
N HIS A 140 -9.94 -8.65 5.70
CA HIS A 140 -10.32 -9.24 6.97
C HIS A 140 -9.10 -9.86 7.65
N MET A 141 -9.03 -9.73 8.97
CA MET A 141 -7.92 -10.17 9.80
C MET A 141 -8.41 -11.05 10.93
N HIS A 142 -7.71 -12.15 11.15
CA HIS A 142 -7.89 -13.00 12.33
C HIS A 142 -7.24 -12.32 13.56
N PRO A 143 -7.73 -12.55 14.80
CA PRO A 143 -7.11 -12.02 16.02
C PRO A 143 -5.60 -12.24 16.09
N MET A 144 -5.12 -13.43 15.66
CA MET A 144 -3.68 -13.74 15.66
C MET A 144 -2.88 -12.88 14.67
N GLU A 145 -3.44 -12.54 13.51
CA GLU A 145 -2.81 -11.63 12.57
C GLU A 145 -2.71 -10.23 13.18
N ILE A 146 -3.74 -9.76 13.88
CA ILE A 146 -3.69 -8.48 14.59
C ILE A 146 -2.60 -8.46 15.65
N GLU A 147 -2.51 -9.51 16.48
CA GLU A 147 -1.46 -9.59 17.51
C GLU A 147 -0.05 -9.58 16.88
N MET A 148 0.11 -10.24 15.73
CA MET A 148 1.37 -10.17 14.98
C MET A 148 1.65 -8.76 14.44
N LEU A 149 0.65 -8.11 13.84
CA LEU A 149 0.77 -6.78 13.25
C LEU A 149 1.09 -5.72 14.30
N LYS A 150 0.55 -5.83 15.52
CA LYS A 150 0.85 -4.91 16.63
C LYS A 150 2.32 -4.86 16.99
N MET A 151 3.08 -5.94 16.79
CA MET A 151 4.54 -5.95 17.04
C MET A 151 5.30 -4.99 16.14
N PHE A 152 4.70 -4.56 15.02
CA PHE A 152 5.30 -3.66 14.03
C PHE A 152 4.52 -2.33 13.93
N ALA A 153 3.64 -2.05 14.89
CA ALA A 153 2.86 -0.83 14.92
C ALA A 153 3.75 0.40 15.00
N VAL A 154 3.57 1.35 14.08
CA VAL A 154 4.18 2.70 14.18
C VAL A 154 3.61 3.40 15.41
N ASP A 155 2.29 3.31 15.59
CA ASP A 155 1.56 3.80 16.74
C ASP A 155 0.46 2.79 17.08
N ASN A 156 0.30 2.46 18.35
CA ASN A 156 -0.79 1.58 18.79
C ASN A 156 -2.18 2.17 18.48
N SER A 157 -2.27 3.49 18.27
CA SER A 157 -3.50 4.16 17.87
C SER A 157 -4.05 3.67 16.52
N SER A 158 -3.21 3.10 15.64
CA SER A 158 -3.62 2.59 14.31
C SER A 158 -4.69 1.50 14.39
N PHE A 159 -4.80 0.81 15.53
CA PHE A 159 -5.74 -0.30 15.73
C PHE A 159 -7.07 0.15 16.37
N ASN A 160 -7.19 1.41 16.79
CA ASN A 160 -8.37 1.91 17.52
C ASN A 160 -9.66 1.91 16.68
N LYS A 161 -9.54 1.87 15.34
CA LYS A 161 -10.67 1.88 14.41
C LYS A 161 -11.04 0.49 13.89
N LEU A 162 -10.37 -0.57 14.37
CA LEU A 162 -10.74 -1.92 14.01
C LEU A 162 -12.17 -2.23 14.45
N ARG A 163 -12.92 -2.82 13.53
CA ARG A 163 -14.27 -3.32 13.69
C ARG A 163 -14.23 -4.84 13.70
N THR A 164 -15.24 -5.43 14.33
CA THR A 164 -15.40 -6.88 14.44
C THR A 164 -16.62 -7.28 13.63
N LEU A 165 -16.44 -8.19 12.67
CA LEU A 165 -17.54 -8.76 11.89
C LEU A 165 -18.20 -9.93 12.64
N ASP A 166 -17.36 -10.79 13.22
CA ASP A 166 -17.72 -11.91 14.08
C ASP A 166 -16.61 -12.14 15.12
N GLY A 167 -16.78 -13.09 16.05
CA GLY A 167 -15.82 -13.35 17.13
C GLY A 167 -14.40 -13.76 16.69
N SER A 168 -14.16 -13.94 15.38
CA SER A 168 -12.90 -14.36 14.78
C SER A 168 -12.41 -13.46 13.63
N THR A 169 -13.15 -12.42 13.26
CA THR A 169 -12.87 -11.63 12.05
C THR A 169 -12.92 -10.13 12.32
N TYR A 170 -11.84 -9.44 11.99
CA TYR A 170 -11.65 -8.00 12.18
C TYR A 170 -11.34 -7.29 10.87
N TYR A 171 -11.66 -6.00 10.79
CA TYR A 171 -11.32 -5.17 9.63
C TYR A 171 -11.22 -3.70 10.05
N SER A 172 -10.40 -2.91 9.36
CA SER A 172 -10.31 -1.44 9.54
C SER A 172 -11.23 -0.74 8.55
#